data_AF-A0A944RJS2-F1
#
_entry.id   AF-A0A944RJS2-F1
#
_cell.length_a   1.000
_cell.length_b   1.000
_cell.length_c   1.000
_cell.angle_alpha   90.00
_cell.angle_beta   90.00
_cell.angle_gamma   90.00
#
_symmetry.space_group_name_H-M   'P 1'
#
loop_
_entity.id
_entity.type
_entity.pdbx_description
1 polymer ?
#
loop_
_entity_poly.entity_id
_entity_poly.type
_entity_poly.pdbx_seq_one_letter_code
_entity_poly.pdbx_strand_id
1 'polypeptide(L)'
;MGFVALALVIKRTRGPYWLGENISLVDLTFYPFMEQAPVLAHYRDFEMPGSGSLPHLHAWIDTMKKRPSVLKNKRDIEFYIEAYEYFVA
;
A
#
# COMPACT_ATOMS: atom_id res chain seq x y z
N MET A 1 11.48 -7.45 -10.77
CA MET A 1 11.89 -6.11 -11.25
C MET A 1 10.73 -5.10 -11.41
N GLY A 2 9.47 -5.39 -11.04
CA GLY A 2 8.33 -4.47 -11.23
C GLY A 2 8.07 -3.44 -10.12
N PHE A 3 8.50 -3.69 -8.88
CA PHE A 3 8.14 -2.86 -7.72
C PHE A 3 8.95 -1.54 -7.60
N VAL A 4 10.16 -1.51 -8.14
CA VAL A 4 11.05 -0.33 -8.02
C VAL A 4 10.59 0.83 -8.90
N ALA A 5 10.02 0.54 -10.07
CA ALA A 5 9.55 1.58 -10.99
C ALA A 5 8.34 2.36 -10.44
N LEU A 6 7.47 1.71 -9.67
CA LEU A 6 6.26 2.34 -9.12
C LEU A 6 6.62 3.35 -8.01
N ALA A 7 7.57 3.04 -7.12
CA ALA A 7 7.98 3.95 -6.05
C ALA A 7 8.55 5.31 -6.56
N LEU A 8 9.05 5.37 -7.79
CA LEU A 8 9.61 6.59 -8.39
C LEU A 8 8.55 7.59 -8.89
N VAL A 9 7.32 7.15 -9.19
CA VAL A 9 6.30 8.01 -9.82
C VAL A 9 5.70 9.02 -8.84
N ILE A 10 5.58 8.71 -7.54
CA ILE A 10 4.97 9.61 -6.54
C ILE A 10 5.74 10.95 -6.42
N LYS A 11 7.01 11.00 -6.85
CA LYS A 11 7.86 12.20 -6.75
C LYS A 11 7.47 13.34 -7.72
N ARG A 12 6.57 13.13 -8.70
CA ARG A 12 6.36 14.09 -9.80
C ARG A 12 4.99 14.76 -9.89
N THR A 13 4.00 14.34 -9.11
CA THR A 13 2.65 14.92 -9.18
C THR A 13 2.42 15.91 -8.04
N ARG A 14 1.70 17.00 -8.31
CA ARG A 14 1.26 17.93 -7.25
C ARG A 14 0.02 17.34 -6.61
N GLY A 15 0.11 16.90 -5.36
CA GLY A 15 -1.03 16.40 -4.57
C GLY A 15 -0.74 15.08 -3.84
N PRO A 16 -1.67 14.62 -3.00
CA PRO A 16 -1.45 13.47 -2.11
C PRO A 16 -1.72 12.11 -2.79
N TYR A 17 -2.16 12.09 -4.04
CA TYR A 17 -2.48 10.88 -4.82
C TYR A 17 -1.53 10.69 -5.99
N TRP A 18 -1.52 9.47 -6.54
CA TRP A 18 -0.61 9.09 -7.62
C TRP A 18 -0.67 10.01 -8.84
N LEU A 19 -1.86 10.49 -9.22
CA LEU A 19 -2.08 11.36 -10.38
C LEU A 19 -2.38 12.83 -10.02
N GLY A 20 -2.12 13.23 -8.77
CA GLY A 20 -2.21 14.63 -8.33
C GLY A 20 -3.17 14.85 -7.17
N GLU A 21 -4.00 15.91 -7.26
CA GLU A 21 -4.87 16.35 -6.15
C GLU A 21 -6.10 15.46 -5.93
N ASN A 22 -6.59 14.83 -6.99
CA ASN A 22 -7.77 13.99 -6.96
C ASN A 22 -7.38 12.51 -6.87
N ILE A 23 -8.19 11.74 -6.14
CA ILE A 23 -8.05 10.29 -6.16
C ILE A 23 -8.27 9.76 -7.58
N SER A 24 -7.47 8.77 -7.95
CA SER A 24 -7.56 8.09 -9.23
C SER A 24 -7.78 6.60 -9.05
N LEU A 25 -8.05 5.91 -10.16
CA LEU A 25 -8.12 4.46 -10.18
C LEU A 25 -6.79 3.83 -9.72
N VAL A 26 -5.65 4.45 -10.00
CA VAL A 26 -4.33 3.97 -9.57
C VAL A 26 -4.29 3.83 -8.05
N ASP A 27 -4.77 4.83 -7.32
CA ASP A 27 -4.82 4.79 -5.85
C ASP A 27 -5.69 3.64 -5.34
N LEU A 28 -6.88 3.49 -5.93
CA LEU A 28 -7.86 2.46 -5.53
C LEU A 28 -7.38 1.05 -5.86
N THR A 29 -6.67 0.87 -6.98
CA THR A 29 -6.10 -0.40 -7.39
C THR A 29 -4.95 -0.82 -6.49
N PHE A 30 -4.04 0.11 -6.14
CA PHE A 30 -2.80 -0.25 -5.43
C PHE A 30 -2.92 -0.22 -3.90
N TYR A 31 -3.83 0.57 -3.33
CA TYR A 31 -3.95 0.66 -1.87
C TYR A 31 -4.22 -0.69 -1.18
N PRO A 32 -5.13 -1.57 -1.68
CA PRO A 32 -5.36 -2.88 -1.07
C PRO A 32 -4.09 -3.71 -0.93
N PHE A 33 -3.14 -3.57 -1.87
CA PHE A 33 -1.85 -4.27 -1.80
C PHE A 33 -0.95 -3.75 -0.67
N MET A 34 -1.05 -2.47 -0.32
CA MET A 34 -0.34 -1.91 0.83
C MET A 34 -1.00 -2.32 2.14
N GLU A 35 -2.33 -2.43 2.17
CA GLU A 35 -3.08 -2.88 3.34
C GLU A 35 -2.72 -4.33 3.71
N GLN A 36 -2.59 -5.22 2.71
CA GLN A 36 -2.17 -6.60 2.92
C GLN A 36 -0.64 -6.79 3.00
N ALA A 37 0.18 -5.78 2.74
CA ALA A 37 1.65 -5.90 2.73
C ALA A 37 2.25 -6.53 4.01
N PRO A 38 1.70 -6.33 5.23
CA PRO A 38 2.24 -6.96 6.44
C PRO A 38 2.17 -8.51 6.43
N VAL A 39 1.39 -9.13 5.54
CA VAL A 39 1.42 -10.59 5.31
C VAL A 39 2.82 -11.07 4.95
N LEU A 40 3.60 -10.24 4.25
CA LEU A 40 4.98 -10.57 3.87
C LEU A 40 5.93 -10.64 5.08
N ALA A 41 5.67 -9.86 6.13
CA ALA A 41 6.44 -9.95 7.36
C ALA A 41 6.17 -11.29 8.06
N HIS A 42 4.92 -11.78 8.01
CA HIS A 42 4.54 -13.05 8.60
C HIS A 42 5.13 -14.27 7.87
N TYR A 43 5.08 -14.29 6.54
CA TYR A 43 5.46 -15.48 5.77
C TYR A 43 6.85 -15.44 5.14
N ARG A 44 7.51 -14.28 5.04
CA ARG A 44 8.70 -14.09 4.20
C ARG A 44 9.79 -13.22 4.84
N ASP A 45 9.70 -12.92 6.14
CA ASP A 45 10.62 -12.04 6.88
C ASP A 45 10.90 -10.71 6.16
N PHE A 46 9.90 -10.20 5.43
CA PHE A 46 10.02 -8.97 4.67
C PHE A 46 9.22 -7.85 5.33
N GLU A 47 9.93 -6.79 5.70
CA GLU A 47 9.33 -5.55 6.15
C GLU A 47 9.43 -4.46 5.07
N MET A 48 8.38 -3.65 4.95
CA MET A 48 8.40 -2.50 4.04
C MET A 48 9.44 -1.48 4.52
N PRO A 49 10.33 -0.97 3.63
CA PRO A 49 11.27 0.07 4.00
C PRO A 49 10.54 1.29 4.60
N GLY A 50 11.07 1.81 5.71
CA GLY A 50 10.45 2.90 6.45
C GLY A 50 10.38 4.22 5.67
N SER A 51 9.72 5.21 6.26
CA SER A 51 9.49 6.54 5.65
C SER A 51 10.77 7.30 5.30
N GLY A 52 11.91 7.00 5.94
CA GLY A 52 13.21 7.57 5.56
C GLY A 52 13.65 7.15 4.14
N SER A 53 13.32 5.94 3.71
CA SER A 53 13.66 5.41 2.39
C SER A 53 12.56 5.64 1.36
N LEU A 54 11.30 5.61 1.78
CA LEU A 54 10.12 5.73 0.89
C LEU A 54 9.12 6.80 1.37
N PRO A 55 9.53 8.06 1.57
CA PRO A 55 8.71 9.07 2.25
C PRO A 55 7.37 9.32 1.56
N HIS A 56 7.35 9.36 0.23
CA HIS A 56 6.14 9.63 -0.53
C HIS A 56 5.15 8.46 -0.53
N LEU A 57 5.65 7.22 -0.50
CA LEU A 57 4.80 6.04 -0.41
C LEU A 57 4.08 6.01 0.94
N HIS A 58 4.82 6.26 2.03
CA HIS A 58 4.24 6.35 3.36
C HIS A 58 3.23 7.49 3.48
N ALA A 59 3.54 8.67 2.94
CA ALA A 59 2.60 9.80 2.92
C ALA A 59 1.30 9.48 2.14
N TRP A 60 1.40 8.77 1.02
CA TRP A 60 0.25 8.31 0.25
C TRP A 60 -0.56 7.24 1.02
N ILE A 61 0.10 6.26 1.65
CA ILE A 61 -0.55 5.26 2.50
C ILE A 61 -1.34 5.94 3.63
N ASP A 62 -0.73 6.90 4.31
CA ASP A 62 -1.37 7.66 5.39
C ASP A 62 -2.55 8.50 4.92
N THR A 63 -2.48 9.02 3.69
CA THR A 63 -3.61 9.69 3.03
C THR A 63 -4.74 8.70 2.78
N MET A 64 -4.44 7.54 2.19
CA MET A 64 -5.44 6.54 1.84
C MET A 64 -6.13 5.92 3.06
N LYS A 65 -5.39 5.65 4.14
CA LYS A 65 -5.92 5.12 5.42
C LYS A 65 -7.03 5.98 6.03
N LYS A 66 -7.06 7.29 5.74
CA LYS A 66 -8.05 8.23 6.28
C LYS A 66 -9.33 8.29 5.44
N ARG A 67 -9.38 7.63 4.28
CA ARG A 67 -10.53 7.73 3.37
C ARG A 67 -11.73 6.94 3.89
N PRO A 68 -12.96 7.47 3.78
CA PRO A 68 -14.17 6.75 4.19
C PRO A 68 -14.33 5.40 3.49
N SER A 69 -13.98 5.31 2.20
CA SER A 69 -14.06 4.05 1.42
C SER A 69 -13.09 2.99 1.93
N VAL A 70 -11.92 3.39 2.41
CA VAL A 70 -10.93 2.49 2.99
C VAL A 70 -11.38 2.05 4.38
N LEU A 71 -11.71 3.00 5.25
CA LEU A 71 -12.17 2.72 6.61
C LEU A 71 -13.39 1.78 6.64
N LYS A 72 -14.33 1.94 5.71
CA LYS A 72 -15.51 1.08 5.58
C LYS A 72 -15.19 -0.37 5.21
N ASN A 73 -14.09 -0.61 4.49
CA ASN A 73 -13.72 -1.93 3.99
C ASN A 73 -12.47 -2.53 4.66
N LYS A 74 -11.89 -1.82 5.64
CA LYS A 74 -10.68 -2.21 6.34
C LYS A 74 -10.86 -3.59 6.97
N ARG A 75 -9.84 -4.44 6.84
CA ARG A 75 -9.71 -5.71 7.55
C ARG A 75 -8.51 -5.69 8.47
N ASP A 76 -8.55 -6.54 9.49
CA ASP A 76 -7.39 -6.81 10.33
C ASP A 76 -6.42 -7.76 9.61
N ILE A 77 -5.18 -7.83 10.09
CA ILE A 77 -4.11 -8.53 9.37
C ILE A 77 -4.36 -10.04 9.30
N GLU A 78 -5.02 -10.60 10.31
CA GLU A 78 -5.38 -12.01 10.43
C GLU A 78 -6.22 -12.48 9.24
N PHE A 79 -7.17 -11.64 8.78
CA PHE A 79 -7.98 -11.92 7.60
C PHE A 79 -7.13 -12.17 6.35
N TYR A 80 -6.05 -11.40 6.18
CA TYR A 80 -5.16 -11.57 5.04
C TYR A 80 -4.18 -12.73 5.25
N ILE A 81 -3.67 -12.95 6.46
CA ILE A 81 -2.79 -14.09 6.76
C ILE A 81 -3.50 -15.41 6.43
N GLU A 82 -4.75 -15.57 6.86
CA GLU A 82 -5.59 -16.73 6.55
C GLU A 82 -5.80 -16.89 5.04
N ALA A 83 -6.13 -15.80 4.34
CA ALA A 83 -6.35 -15.83 2.89
C ALA A 83 -5.10 -16.25 2.10
N TYR A 84 -3.90 -15.96 2.62
CA TYR A 84 -2.64 -16.29 1.96
C TYR A 84 -2.07 -17.66 2.33
N GLU A 85 -2.59 -18.34 3.36
CA GLU A 85 -2.09 -19.64 3.84
C GLU A 85 -1.97 -20.67 2.70
N TYR A 86 -2.94 -20.71 1.79
CA TYR A 86 -2.95 -21.61 0.63
C TYR A 86 -1.77 -21.39 -0.35
N PHE A 87 -1.22 -20.18 -0.41
CA PHE A 87 -0.18 -19.80 -1.38
C PHE A 87 1.25 -19.87 -0.83
N VAL A 88 1.43 -20.32 0.41
CA VAL A 88 2.69 -20.18 1.16
C VAL A 88 3.73 -21.25 0.85
N ALA A 89 3.41 -22.25 0.01
CA ALA A 89 4.27 -23.37 -0.41
C ALA A 89 5.73 -23.00 -0.76
#